data_AF-A0A3C1S702-F1
#
_entry.id   AF-A0A3C1S702-F1
#
_cell.length_a   1.000
_cell.length_b   1.000
_cell.length_c   1.000
_cell.angle_alpha   90.00
_cell.angle_beta   90.00
_cell.angle_gamma   90.00
#
_symmetry.space_group_name_H-M   'P 1'
#
loop_
_entity.id
_entity.type
_entity.pdbx_description
1 polymer ?
#
loop_
_entity_poly.entity_id
_entity_poly.type
_entity_poly.pdbx_seq_one_letter_code
_entity_poly.pdbx_strand_id
1 'polypeptide(L)' 'MQHIEQLTADRIVEAMKYFSLSELENVKNAIIKREIYFKKFQKDKIENIVSDFAEEGYSKNFLKDLENGLRKSSVYNED' A
#
# COMPACT_ATOMS: atom_id res chain seq x y z
N MET A 1 33.95 0.67 5.89
CA MET A 1 32.57 1.19 5.98
C MET A 1 32.05 1.27 4.55
N GLN A 2 31.14 0.39 4.13
CA GLN A 2 30.57 0.47 2.78
C GLN A 2 29.63 1.68 2.74
N HIS A 3 29.93 2.63 1.85
CA HIS A 3 28.99 3.70 1.52
C HIS A 3 27.79 3.06 0.82
N ILE A 4 26.66 2.99 1.52
CA ILE A 4 25.37 2.82 0.85
C ILE A 4 25.10 4.16 0.18
N GLU A 5 25.52 4.32 -1.07
CA GLU A 5 25.05 5.45 -1.88
C GLU A 5 23.52 5.43 -1.87
N GLN A 6 22.88 6.57 -1.59
CA GLN A 6 21.43 6.70 -1.74
C GLN A 6 21.07 6.36 -3.19
N LEU A 7 20.51 5.18 -3.40
CA LEU A 7 19.98 4.76 -4.69
C LEU A 7 18.75 5.63 -4.98
N THR A 8 18.84 6.51 -5.97
CA THR A 8 17.70 7.30 -6.44
C THR A 8 16.96 6.55 -7.55
N ALA A 9 15.67 6.84 -7.71
CA ALA A 9 14.86 6.27 -8.79
C ALA A 9 15.51 6.52 -10.17
N ASP A 10 16.02 7.73 -10.39
CA ASP A 10 16.69 8.11 -11.65
C ASP A 10 17.92 7.25 -11.94
N ARG A 11 18.73 6.93 -10.92
CA ARG A 11 19.92 6.07 -11.09
C ARG A 11 19.54 4.62 -11.38
N ILE A 12 18.44 4.13 -10.81
CA ILE A 12 17.90 2.80 -11.12
C ILE A 12 17.45 2.75 -12.58
N VAL A 13 16.70 3.76 -13.04
CA VAL A 13 16.22 3.84 -14.42
C VAL A 13 17.39 3.93 -15.40
N GLU A 14 18.43 4.70 -15.08
CA GLU A 14 19.63 4.78 -15.91
C GLU A 14 20.33 3.43 -16.03
N ALA A 15 20.44 2.68 -14.93
CA ALA A 15 21.02 1.33 -14.95
C ALA A 15 20.18 0.35 -15.80
N MET A 16 18.86 0.50 -15.81
CA MET A 16 17.95 -0.33 -16.62
C MET A 16 18.12 -0.12 -18.13
N LYS A 17 18.73 0.98 -18.60
CA LYS A 17 19.01 1.19 -20.04
C LYS A 17 19.96 0.14 -20.62
N TYR A 18 20.78 -0.48 -19.77
CA TYR A 18 21.74 -1.51 -20.20
C TYR A 18 21.14 -2.92 -20.18
N PHE A 19 19.87 -3.07 -19.78
CA PHE A 19 19.23 -4.37 -19.68
C PHE A 19 18.71 -4.83 -21.04
N SER A 20 18.79 -6.13 -21.29
CA SER A 20 18.06 -6.76 -22.38
C SER A 20 16.55 -6.70 -22.14
N LEU A 21 15.77 -6.92 -23.20
CA LEU A 21 14.31 -6.98 -23.10
C LEU A 21 13.83 -8.04 -22.09
N SER A 22 14.52 -9.18 -22.02
CA SER A 22 14.19 -10.25 -21.07
C SER A 22 14.45 -9.83 -19.61
N GLU A 23 15.52 -9.08 -19.36
CA GLU A 23 15.83 -8.57 -18.02
C GLU A 23 14.84 -7.48 -17.60
N LEU A 24 14.44 -6.61 -18.53
CA LEU A 24 13.39 -5.61 -18.28
C LEU A 24 12.05 -6.28 -17.94
N GLU A 25 11.66 -7.34 -18.66
CA GLU A 25 10.49 -8.17 -18.34
C GLU A 25 10.58 -8.76 -16.93
N ASN A 26 11.75 -9.28 -16.54
CA ASN A 26 11.97 -9.84 -15.20
C ASN A 26 11.82 -8.78 -14.10
N VAL A 27 12.36 -7.56 -14.30
CA VAL A 27 12.21 -6.45 -13.36
C VAL A 27 10.73 -6.06 -13.21
N LYS A 28 10.01 -5.89 -14.34
CA LYS A 28 8.56 -5.61 -14.34
C LYS A 28 7.80 -6.66 -13.53
N ASN A 29 8.05 -7.94 -13.81
CA ASN A 29 7.36 -9.04 -13.13
C ASN A 29 7.70 -9.10 -11.63
N ALA A 30 8.95 -8.78 -11.25
CA ALA A 30 9.36 -8.70 -9.85
C ALA A 30 8.68 -7.55 -9.10
N ILE A 31 8.57 -6.37 -9.72
CA ILE A 31 7.84 -5.22 -9.17
C ILE A 31 6.38 -5.59 -8.90
N ILE A 32 5.74 -6.31 -9.84
CA ILE A 32 4.35 -6.77 -9.69
C ILE A 32 4.22 -7.83 -8.60
N LYS A 33 5.01 -8.90 -8.67
CA LYS A 33 4.92 -10.02 -7.73
C LYS A 33 5.20 -9.60 -6.29
N ARG A 34 6.09 -8.63 -6.08
CA ARG A 34 6.47 -8.14 -4.76
C ARG A 34 5.66 -6.93 -4.31
N GLU A 35 4.68 -6.50 -5.12
CA GLU A 35 3.80 -5.37 -4.81
C GLU A 35 4.59 -4.11 -4.38
N ILE A 36 5.71 -3.85 -5.06
CA ILE A 36 6.61 -2.74 -4.76
C ILE A 36 5.95 -1.40 -5.13
N TYR A 37 4.91 -1.43 -5.97
CA TYR A 37 4.05 -0.28 -6.23
C TYR A 37 3.00 -0.11 -5.12
N PHE A 38 2.53 1.13 -4.91
CA PHE A 38 1.39 1.39 -4.04
C PHE A 38 0.21 0.52 -4.46
N LYS A 39 -0.16 -0.45 -3.63
CA LYS A 39 -1.37 -1.24 -3.86
C LYS A 39 -2.54 -0.27 -3.97
N LYS A 40 -3.39 -0.50 -4.98
CA LYS A 40 -4.68 0.21 -5.04
C LYS A 40 -5.39 -0.04 -3.71
N PHE A 41 -5.80 1.03 -3.03
CA PHE A 41 -6.55 0.92 -1.79
C PHE A 41 -7.68 -0.09 -1.97
N GLN A 42 -7.66 -1.16 -1.18
CA GLN A 42 -8.72 -2.15 -1.15
C GLN A 42 -9.62 -1.79 0.02
N LYS A 43 -10.85 -1.37 -0.31
CA LYS A 43 -11.89 -1.09 0.67
C LYS A 43 -12.26 -2.39 1.36
N ASP A 44 -12.03 -2.48 2.67
CA ASP A 44 -12.59 -3.55 3.48
C ASP A 44 -14.02 -3.18 3.90
N LYS A 45 -14.76 -4.11 4.50
CA LYS A 45 -16.05 -3.80 5.12
C LYS A 45 -15.83 -2.99 6.39
N ILE A 46 -16.69 -1.99 6.62
CA ILE A 46 -16.60 -1.16 7.84
C ILE A 46 -16.69 -2.04 9.08
N GLU A 47 -17.52 -3.08 9.04
CA GLU A 47 -17.71 -4.03 10.13
C GLU A 47 -16.41 -4.78 10.47
N ASN A 48 -15.62 -5.17 9.46
CA ASN A 48 -14.34 -5.84 9.66
C ASN A 48 -13.34 -4.89 10.32
N ILE A 49 -13.23 -3.66 9.80
CA ILE A 49 -12.34 -2.64 10.35
C ILE A 49 -12.69 -2.34 11.81
N VAL A 50 -13.97 -2.19 12.13
CA VAL A 50 -14.40 -1.94 13.52
C VAL A 50 -14.11 -3.14 14.42
N SER A 51 -14.25 -4.38 13.90
CA SER A 51 -13.92 -5.60 14.65
C SER A 51 -12.43 -5.67 14.99
N ASP A 52 -11.54 -5.40 14.03
CA ASP A 52 -10.10 -5.44 14.25
C ASP A 52 -9.68 -4.50 15.38
N PHE A 53 -10.20 -3.26 15.39
CA PHE A 53 -9.93 -2.31 16.48
C PHE A 53 -10.59 -2.72 17.79
N ALA A 54 -11.72 -3.42 17.76
CA ALA A 54 -12.34 -3.94 18.99
C ALA A 54 -11.49 -5.04 19.63
N GLU A 55 -10.88 -5.90 18.81
CA GLU A 55 -9.97 -6.98 19.26
C GLU A 55 -8.69 -6.42 19.88
N GLU A 56 -8.20 -5.29 19.40
CA GLU A 56 -7.08 -4.54 19.99
C GLU A 56 -7.44 -3.77 21.28
N GLY A 57 -8.68 -3.91 21.78
CA GLY A 57 -9.10 -3.39 23.08
C GLY A 57 -9.48 -1.91 23.09
N TYR A 58 -9.79 -1.31 21.92
CA TYR A 58 -10.21 0.09 21.85
C TYR A 58 -11.59 0.31 22.47
N SER A 59 -11.80 1.51 23.03
CA SER A 59 -13.04 1.85 23.73
C SER A 59 -14.27 1.87 22.82
N LYS A 60 -15.43 1.52 23.36
CA LYS A 60 -16.72 1.56 22.62
C LYS A 60 -17.02 2.93 22.01
N ASN A 61 -16.65 4.02 22.68
CA ASN A 61 -16.85 5.37 22.17
C ASN A 61 -15.99 5.63 20.94
N PHE A 62 -14.71 5.24 21.00
CA PHE A 62 -13.81 5.32 19.86
C PHE A 62 -14.32 4.49 18.68
N LEU A 63 -14.75 3.24 18.91
CA LEU A 63 -15.26 2.37 17.84
C LEU A 63 -16.49 2.97 17.14
N LYS A 64 -17.38 3.60 17.92
CA LYS A 64 -18.55 4.30 17.37
C LYS A 64 -18.14 5.52 16.53
N ASP A 65 -17.17 6.30 16.99
CA ASP A 65 -16.68 7.45 16.24
C ASP A 65 -15.95 7.02 14.96
N LEU A 66 -15.19 5.93 15.03
CA LEU A 66 -14.53 5.29 13.89
C LEU A 66 -15.55 4.86 12.84
N GLU A 67 -16.57 4.10 13.24
CA GLU A 67 -17.63 3.63 12.33
C GLU A 67 -18.33 4.82 11.64
N ASN A 68 -18.69 5.85 12.40
CA ASN A 68 -19.35 7.04 11.86
C ASN A 68 -18.44 7.82 10.91
N GLY A 69 -17.15 7.93 11.24
CA GLY A 69 -16.16 8.58 10.38
C GLY A 69 -15.97 7.83 9.07
N LEU A 70 -15.85 6.50 9.14
CA LEU A 70 -15.73 5.63 7.97
C LEU A 70 -16.95 5.76 7.07
N ARG A 71 -18.18 5.66 7.62
CA ARG A 71 -19.43 5.79 6.84
C ARG A 71 -19.54 7.13 6.11
N LYS A 72 -19.01 8.22 6.67
CA LYS A 72 -19.04 9.56 6.05
C LYS A 72 -17.90 9.79 5.06
N SER A 73 -16.89 8.92 5.02
CA SER A 73 -15.75 9.11 4.13
C SER A 73 -16.17 8.81 2.68
N SER A 74 -15.64 9.60 1.73
CA SER A 74 -15.97 9.50 0.31
C SER A 74 -15.74 8.10 -0.28
N VAL A 75 -14.81 7.34 0.29
CA VAL A 75 -14.49 5.96 -0.12
C VAL A 75 -15.60 4.97 0.25
N TYR A 76 -16.36 5.27 1.30
CA TYR A 76 -17.45 4.43 1.79
C TYR A 76 -18.84 4.95 1.47
N ASN A 77 -18.92 6.17 0.96
CA ASN A 77 -20.14 6.91 0.66
C ASN A 77 -20.39 6.96 -0.86
N GLU A 78 -20.07 5.89 -1.59
CA GLU A 78 -20.42 5.72 -3.01
C GLU A 78 -21.87 5.21 -3.08
N ASP A 79 -22.76 5.98 -3.73
CA ASP A 79 -24.14 5.61 -4.07
C ASP A 79 -24.21 4.36 -4.96
#